data_AF-A0A926ZMH8-F1
#
_entry.id   AF-A0A926ZMH8-F1
#
_cell.length_a   1.000
_cell.length_b   1.000
_cell.length_c   1.000
_cell.angle_alpha   90.00
_cell.angle_beta   90.00
_cell.angle_gamma   90.00
#
_symmetry.space_group_name_H-M   'P 1'
#
loop_
_entity.id
_entity.type
_entity.pdbx_description
1 polymer ?
#
loop_
_entity_poly.entity_id
_entity_poly.type
_entity_poly.pdbx_seq_one_letter_code
_entity_poly.pdbx_strand_id
1 'polypeptide(L)'
;MARPKKVAVPDAIAVMDFGGLSTRVFYFESHKSQTNSFIMESQVGPVSRDTANAYTLPNLNSTSPENIAWVAINNDCRAVGYLAASQFNAHIGLNGLKYSSALYKALAALWVISQKLDLGHHFSIAIAVFLPPGEFNDSKQFFELFKSRRCFF
;
A
#
# COMPACT_ATOMS: atom_id res chain seq x y z
N MET A 1 -25.49 4.99 -31.85
CA MET A 1 -25.47 4.66 -30.40
C MET A 1 -24.13 4.02 -30.07
N ALA A 2 -23.33 4.63 -29.19
CA ALA A 2 -22.08 4.03 -28.75
C ALA A 2 -22.37 2.86 -27.80
N ARG A 3 -21.79 1.69 -28.10
CA ARG A 3 -21.87 0.51 -27.23
C ARG A 3 -21.26 0.87 -25.87
N PRO A 4 -21.94 0.69 -24.72
CA PRO A 4 -21.35 1.00 -23.43
C PRO A 4 -20.09 0.16 -23.25
N LYS A 5 -18.97 0.84 -22.92
CA LYS A 5 -17.69 0.18 -22.62
C LYS A 5 -17.94 -0.77 -21.45
N LYS A 6 -17.76 -2.07 -21.66
CA LYS A 6 -17.87 -3.08 -20.60
C LYS A 6 -16.77 -2.76 -19.58
N VAL A 7 -17.15 -2.30 -18.40
CA VAL A 7 -16.20 -2.06 -17.30
C VAL A 7 -15.68 -3.43 -16.88
N ALA A 8 -14.36 -3.63 -17.00
CA ALA A 8 -13.73 -4.85 -16.54
C ALA A 8 -13.92 -4.95 -15.01
N VAL A 9 -14.34 -6.12 -14.54
CA VAL A 9 -14.41 -6.39 -13.10
C VAL A 9 -12.98 -6.48 -12.59
N PRO A 10 -12.59 -5.75 -11.53
CA PRO A 10 -11.24 -5.83 -10.99
C PRO A 10 -10.99 -7.19 -10.33
N ASP A 11 -9.74 -7.62 -10.19
CA ASP A 11 -9.39 -8.88 -9.50
C ASP A 11 -9.71 -8.80 -8.00
N ALA A 12 -9.51 -7.63 -7.40
CA ALA A 12 -9.82 -7.36 -6.00
C ALA A 12 -10.39 -5.96 -5.77
N ILE A 13 -10.98 -5.78 -4.58
CA ILE A 13 -11.43 -4.48 -4.07
C ILE A 13 -10.78 -4.26 -2.71
N ALA A 14 -10.26 -3.05 -2.49
CA ALA A 14 -9.61 -2.65 -1.24
C ALA A 14 -10.12 -1.31 -0.73
N VAL A 15 -10.27 -1.22 0.59
CA VAL A 15 -10.65 -0.02 1.31
C VAL A 15 -9.61 0.25 2.38
N MET A 16 -9.02 1.45 2.38
CA MET A 16 -7.88 1.79 3.22
C MET A 16 -8.13 3.05 4.05
N ASP A 17 -7.72 3.03 5.31
CA ASP A 17 -7.66 4.17 6.21
C ASP A 17 -6.20 4.38 6.66
N PHE A 18 -5.63 5.54 6.36
CA PHE A 18 -4.23 5.88 6.67
C PHE A 18 -4.07 6.63 8.01
N GLY A 19 -4.91 6.29 9.00
CA GLY A 19 -4.91 6.89 10.32
C GLY A 19 -3.51 7.10 10.94
N GLY A 20 -3.40 8.13 11.77
CA GLY A 20 -2.11 8.56 12.34
C GLY A 20 -1.40 7.53 13.22
N LEU A 21 -2.14 6.55 13.75
CA LEU A 21 -1.58 5.45 14.55
C LEU A 21 -1.26 4.21 13.73
N SER A 22 -2.11 3.88 12.75
CA SER A 22 -2.06 2.63 12.01
C SER A 22 -2.78 2.77 10.68
N THR A 23 -2.29 2.07 9.67
CA THR A 23 -2.99 1.84 8.40
C THR A 23 -3.90 0.64 8.54
N ARG A 24 -5.21 0.81 8.30
CA ARG A 24 -6.21 -0.26 8.36
C ARG A 24 -6.69 -0.56 6.96
N VAL A 25 -6.73 -1.84 6.60
CA VAL A 25 -7.09 -2.29 5.25
C VAL A 25 -8.15 -3.37 5.33
N PHE A 26 -9.24 -3.18 4.59
CA PHE A 26 -10.25 -4.19 4.32
C PHE A 26 -10.21 -4.52 2.84
N TYR A 27 -10.27 -5.79 2.48
CA TYR A 27 -10.17 -6.21 1.09
C TYR A 27 -10.88 -7.52 0.85
N PHE A 28 -11.27 -7.75 -0.41
CA PHE A 28 -11.84 -9.01 -0.86
C PHE A 28 -11.52 -9.22 -2.34
N GLU A 29 -11.44 -10.49 -2.74
CA GLU A 29 -11.34 -10.89 -4.13
C GLU A 29 -12.72 -10.79 -4.78
N SER A 30 -12.84 -10.19 -5.96
CA SER A 30 -14.15 -9.82 -6.54
C SER A 30 -15.09 -11.01 -6.78
N HIS A 31 -14.53 -12.22 -6.91
CA HIS A 31 -15.29 -13.44 -7.15
C HIS A 31 -15.57 -14.25 -5.88
N LYS A 32 -15.14 -13.79 -4.70
CA LYS A 32 -15.34 -14.47 -3.41
C LYS A 32 -16.11 -13.58 -2.44
N SER A 33 -16.98 -14.18 -1.64
CA SER A 33 -17.76 -13.46 -0.62
C SER A 33 -17.00 -13.21 0.69
N GLN A 34 -15.74 -13.63 0.78
CA GLN A 34 -14.94 -13.52 2.00
C GLN A 34 -14.25 -12.16 2.08
N THR A 35 -14.61 -11.39 3.12
CA THR A 35 -13.90 -10.15 3.47
C THR A 35 -12.74 -10.48 4.39
N ASN A 36 -11.58 -9.91 4.09
CA ASN A 36 -10.36 -10.01 4.87
C ASN A 36 -9.90 -8.63 5.32
N SER A 37 -9.07 -8.59 6.36
CA SER A 37 -8.46 -7.33 6.81
C SER A 37 -7.05 -7.57 7.36
N PHE A 38 -6.26 -6.49 7.38
CA PHE A 38 -4.99 -6.42 8.09
C PHE A 38 -4.73 -5.00 8.58
N ILE A 39 -3.77 -4.88 9.49
CA ILE A 39 -3.31 -3.61 10.04
C ILE A 39 -1.81 -3.53 9.82
N MET A 40 -1.34 -2.34 9.46
CA MET A 40 0.08 -1.99 9.46
C MET A 40 0.30 -0.79 10.37
N GLU A 41 1.47 -0.71 10.98
CA GLU A 41 1.90 0.47 11.71
C GLU A 41 1.99 1.69 10.76
N SER A 42 1.92 2.90 11.32
CA SER A 42 1.84 4.14 10.54
C SER A 42 3.19 4.65 10.02
N GLN A 43 4.28 4.04 10.44
CA GLN A 43 5.65 4.46 10.17
C GLN A 43 6.01 4.25 8.70
N VAL A 44 6.70 5.24 8.13
CA VAL A 44 7.29 5.18 6.79
C VAL A 44 8.69 5.79 6.90
N GLY A 45 9.71 5.02 6.53
CA GLY A 45 11.12 5.42 6.69
C GLY A 45 11.93 5.18 5.42
N PRO A 46 12.95 6.01 5.12
CA PRO A 46 13.89 5.73 4.03
C PRO A 46 14.67 4.45 4.28
N VAL A 47 14.91 3.68 3.23
CA VAL A 47 15.75 2.46 3.25
C VAL A 47 16.41 2.28 1.89
N SER A 48 17.59 1.67 1.84
CA SER A 48 18.18 1.25 0.56
C SER A 48 17.46 -0.01 0.03
N ARG A 49 17.44 -0.22 -1.29
CA ARG A 49 16.83 -1.44 -1.86
C ARG A 49 17.55 -2.71 -1.40
N ASP A 50 18.88 -2.67 -1.34
CA ASP A 50 19.68 -3.82 -0.91
C ASP A 50 19.37 -4.21 0.53
N THR A 51 19.26 -3.22 1.41
CA THR A 51 18.85 -3.43 2.81
C THR A 51 17.42 -3.96 2.89
N ALA A 52 16.47 -3.38 2.15
CA ALA A 52 15.09 -3.85 2.16
C ALA A 52 14.99 -5.31 1.69
N ASN A 53 15.66 -5.66 0.59
CA ASN A 53 15.72 -7.02 0.07
C ASN A 53 16.35 -8.01 1.05
N ALA A 54 17.42 -7.60 1.75
CA ALA A 54 18.06 -8.45 2.76
C ALA A 54 17.12 -8.84 3.90
N TYR A 55 16.12 -8.01 4.22
CA TYR A 55 15.08 -8.32 5.19
C TYR A 55 13.89 -9.06 4.58
N THR A 56 13.43 -8.66 3.40
CA THR A 56 12.19 -9.20 2.83
C THR A 56 12.39 -10.58 2.21
N LEU A 57 13.41 -10.78 1.37
CA LEU A 57 13.58 -12.02 0.59
C LEU A 57 13.70 -13.28 1.48
N PRO A 58 14.46 -13.29 2.59
CA PRO A 58 14.53 -14.46 3.45
C PRO A 58 13.22 -14.74 4.21
N ASN A 59 12.36 -13.74 4.36
CA ASN A 59 11.17 -13.78 5.22
C ASN A 59 9.84 -13.90 4.45
N LEU A 60 9.86 -13.92 3.11
CA LEU A 60 8.66 -13.99 2.26
C LEU A 60 7.71 -15.14 2.62
N ASN A 61 8.26 -16.29 3.04
CA ASN A 61 7.48 -17.50 3.36
C ASN A 61 7.27 -17.73 4.86
N SER A 62 7.95 -16.98 5.72
CA SER A 62 7.97 -17.21 7.18
C SER A 62 7.30 -16.09 7.98
N THR A 63 7.06 -14.93 7.35
CA THR A 63 6.52 -13.74 8.01
C THR A 63 5.31 -13.22 7.24
N SER A 64 4.33 -12.69 7.97
CA SER A 64 3.18 -12.04 7.35
C SER A 64 3.65 -10.87 6.46
N PRO A 65 3.17 -10.75 5.21
CA PRO A 65 3.66 -9.76 4.26
C PRO A 65 3.52 -8.32 4.79
N GLU A 66 2.48 -8.01 5.55
CA GLU A 66 2.28 -6.71 6.21
C GLU A 66 3.44 -6.28 7.12
N ASN A 67 4.25 -7.23 7.60
CA ASN A 67 5.36 -6.95 8.51
C ASN A 67 6.71 -6.76 7.81
N ILE A 68 6.80 -7.05 6.51
CA ILE A 68 8.05 -6.98 5.72
C ILE A 68 7.90 -6.07 4.49
N ALA A 69 6.87 -5.23 4.49
CA ALA A 69 6.52 -4.40 3.35
C ALA A 69 7.43 -3.18 3.19
N TRP A 70 7.87 -2.97 1.96
CA TRP A 70 8.56 -1.76 1.52
C TRP A 70 8.14 -1.46 0.08
N VAL A 71 8.42 -0.24 -0.38
CA VAL A 71 8.01 0.24 -1.70
C VAL A 71 9.14 1.07 -2.30
N ALA A 72 9.48 0.77 -3.55
CA ALA A 72 10.32 1.64 -4.37
C ALA A 72 9.51 2.35 -5.46
N ILE A 73 9.67 3.67 -5.50
CA ILE A 73 9.12 4.54 -6.53
C ILE A 73 10.28 5.35 -7.11
N ASN A 74 10.61 5.12 -8.38
CA ASN A 74 11.82 5.66 -9.00
C ASN A 74 13.05 5.33 -8.13
N ASN A 75 13.80 6.35 -7.67
CA ASN A 75 14.98 6.17 -6.82
C ASN A 75 14.67 6.26 -5.32
N ASP A 76 13.42 6.51 -4.93
CA ASP A 76 13.01 6.60 -3.53
C ASP A 76 12.49 5.24 -3.05
N CYS A 77 13.16 4.69 -2.04
CA CYS A 77 12.81 3.42 -1.43
C CYS A 77 12.43 3.64 0.04
N ARG A 78 11.26 3.13 0.43
CA ARG A 78 10.69 3.33 1.76
C ARG A 78 10.25 2.01 2.38
N ALA A 79 10.70 1.74 3.59
CA ALA A 79 10.09 0.73 4.45
C ALA A 79 8.76 1.27 4.99
N VAL A 80 7.79 0.39 5.22
CA VAL A 80 6.44 0.75 5.70
C VAL A 80 6.01 -0.19 6.83
N GLY A 81 5.28 0.34 7.82
CA GLY A 81 4.71 -0.45 8.91
C GLY A 81 5.76 -1.01 9.85
N TYR A 82 5.58 -2.25 10.30
CA TYR A 82 6.46 -2.93 11.24
C TYR A 82 7.93 -2.90 10.81
N LEU A 83 8.22 -3.08 9.53
CA LEU A 83 9.58 -3.02 9.00
C LEU A 83 10.22 -1.64 9.25
N ALA A 84 9.48 -0.56 9.00
CA ALA A 84 9.95 0.79 9.27
C ALA A 84 10.10 1.08 10.78
N ALA A 85 9.13 0.64 11.58
CA ALA A 85 9.09 0.87 13.01
C ALA A 85 10.20 0.12 13.76
N SER A 86 10.40 -1.16 13.44
CA SER A 86 11.28 -2.06 14.20
C SER A 86 12.73 -2.07 13.69
N GLN A 87 12.94 -2.03 12.37
CA GLN A 87 14.29 -2.22 11.80
C GLN A 87 14.98 -0.89 11.48
N PHE A 88 14.21 0.17 11.22
CA PHE A 88 14.77 1.45 10.77
C PHE A 88 14.51 2.62 11.73
N ASN A 89 13.96 2.35 12.92
CA ASN A 89 13.61 3.34 13.94
C ASN A 89 12.87 4.56 13.34
N ALA A 90 12.03 4.33 12.33
CA ALA A 90 11.27 5.40 11.71
C ALA A 90 10.29 5.94 12.74
N HIS A 91 10.39 7.23 13.04
CA HIS A 91 9.46 7.88 13.94
C HIS A 91 8.15 8.15 13.20
N ILE A 92 7.02 8.17 13.92
CA ILE A 92 5.74 8.60 13.37
C ILE A 92 5.94 10.04 12.88
N GLY A 93 5.95 10.21 11.56
CA GLY A 93 6.42 11.44 10.92
C GLY A 93 5.57 12.64 11.29
N LEU A 94 6.09 13.52 12.13
CA LEU A 94 5.59 14.88 12.34
C LEU A 94 6.09 15.86 11.25
N ASN A 95 7.11 15.48 10.46
CA ASN A 95 7.89 16.40 9.61
C ASN A 95 7.81 16.14 8.09
N GLY A 96 6.88 15.30 7.62
CA GLY A 96 6.63 15.08 6.19
C GLY A 96 5.20 15.46 5.82
N LEU A 97 4.97 15.92 4.58
CA LEU A 97 3.60 16.11 4.07
C LEU A 97 2.84 14.78 4.22
N LYS A 98 1.71 14.81 4.95
CA LYS A 98 0.90 13.61 5.27
C LYS A 98 0.59 12.78 4.03
N TYR A 99 0.35 13.47 2.91
CA TYR A 99 0.11 12.90 1.60
C TYR A 99 1.21 11.95 1.09
N SER A 100 2.50 12.29 1.21
CA SER A 100 3.57 11.42 0.69
C SER A 100 3.63 10.09 1.44
N SER A 101 3.31 10.10 2.75
CA SER A 101 3.24 8.87 3.54
C SER A 101 2.07 7.98 3.14
N ALA A 102 0.91 8.57 2.80
CA ALA A 102 -0.28 7.84 2.37
C ALA A 102 -0.04 7.06 1.07
N LEU A 103 0.73 7.61 0.12
CA LEU A 103 1.09 6.92 -1.12
C LEU A 103 1.87 5.63 -0.84
N TYR A 104 2.93 5.70 -0.03
CA TYR A 104 3.74 4.51 0.31
C TYR A 104 2.93 3.48 1.10
N LYS A 105 2.06 3.92 2.02
CA LYS A 105 1.14 3.04 2.75
C LYS A 105 0.17 2.32 1.81
N ALA A 106 -0.42 3.05 0.85
CA ALA A 106 -1.33 2.48 -0.12
C ALA A 106 -0.66 1.41 -0.98
N LEU A 107 0.55 1.70 -1.49
CA LEU A 107 1.30 0.78 -2.33
C LEU A 107 1.77 -0.45 -1.56
N ALA A 108 2.25 -0.27 -0.32
CA ALA A 108 2.60 -1.39 0.54
C ALA A 108 1.38 -2.28 0.81
N ALA A 109 0.22 -1.68 1.12
CA ALA A 109 -1.02 -2.41 1.29
C ALA A 109 -1.44 -3.19 0.03
N LEU A 110 -1.27 -2.60 -1.16
CA LEU A 110 -1.53 -3.32 -2.42
C LEU A 110 -0.64 -4.54 -2.61
N TRP A 111 0.66 -4.42 -2.29
CA TRP A 111 1.56 -5.55 -2.34
C TRP A 111 1.15 -6.64 -1.35
N VAL A 112 0.84 -6.28 -0.11
CA VAL A 112 0.34 -7.23 0.90
C VAL A 112 -0.91 -7.96 0.40
N ILE A 113 -1.86 -7.26 -0.21
CA ILE A 113 -3.05 -7.87 -0.82
C ILE A 113 -2.65 -8.84 -1.93
N SER A 114 -1.75 -8.43 -2.82
CA SER A 114 -1.28 -9.29 -3.92
C SER A 114 -0.66 -10.60 -3.41
N GLN A 115 0.08 -10.55 -2.30
CA GLN A 115 0.66 -11.74 -1.67
C GLN A 115 -0.41 -12.60 -0.99
N LYS A 116 -1.32 -12.00 -0.21
CA LYS A 116 -2.35 -12.74 0.53
C LYS A 116 -3.42 -13.37 -0.38
N LEU A 117 -3.68 -12.79 -1.54
CA LEU A 117 -4.64 -13.30 -2.53
C LEU A 117 -3.98 -14.05 -3.71
N ASP A 118 -2.65 -14.17 -3.72
CA ASP A 118 -1.89 -14.80 -4.81
C ASP A 118 -2.23 -14.21 -6.20
N LEU A 119 -2.32 -12.88 -6.29
CA LEU A 119 -2.69 -12.18 -7.54
C LEU A 119 -1.54 -12.07 -8.54
N GLY A 120 -0.35 -12.55 -8.20
CA GLY A 120 0.87 -12.40 -8.98
C GLY A 120 1.33 -10.95 -9.14
N HIS A 121 2.12 -10.69 -10.19
CA HIS A 121 2.76 -9.39 -10.42
C HIS A 121 1.92 -8.41 -11.26
N HIS A 122 0.85 -8.89 -11.89
CA HIS A 122 -0.03 -8.09 -12.74
C HIS A 122 -1.48 -8.35 -12.35
N PHE A 123 -2.09 -7.36 -11.71
CA PHE A 123 -3.46 -7.43 -11.26
C PHE A 123 -4.12 -6.06 -11.33
N SER A 124 -5.44 -6.08 -11.30
CA SER A 124 -6.32 -4.93 -11.26
C SER A 124 -7.02 -4.87 -9.90
N ILE A 125 -7.02 -3.71 -9.28
CA ILE A 125 -7.65 -3.51 -7.98
C ILE A 125 -8.42 -2.20 -7.96
N ALA A 126 -9.67 -2.25 -7.50
CA ALA A 126 -10.41 -1.03 -7.19
C ALA A 126 -10.09 -0.59 -5.76
N ILE A 127 -9.72 0.68 -5.60
CA ILE A 127 -9.33 1.24 -4.30
C ILE A 127 -10.32 2.30 -3.84
N ALA A 128 -10.65 2.26 -2.56
CA ALA A 128 -11.29 3.36 -1.84
C ALA A 128 -10.38 3.75 -0.65
N VAL A 129 -10.24 5.06 -0.42
CA VAL A 129 -9.36 5.59 0.61
C VAL A 129 -10.10 6.61 1.46
N PHE A 130 -10.01 6.45 2.78
CA PHE A 130 -10.49 7.43 3.75
C PHE A 130 -9.40 8.48 3.94
N LEU A 131 -9.65 9.68 3.43
CA LEU A 131 -8.81 10.85 3.66
C LEU A 131 -9.50 11.76 4.68
N PRO A 132 -8.78 12.29 5.69
CA PRO A 132 -9.32 13.28 6.60
C PRO A 132 -9.91 14.48 5.83
N PRO A 133 -10.94 15.17 6.36
CA PRO A 133 -11.60 16.27 5.66
C PRO A 133 -10.64 17.40 5.23
N GLY A 134 -9.60 17.66 6.02
CA GLY A 134 -8.56 18.64 5.70
C GLY A 134 -7.63 18.25 4.54
N GLU A 135 -7.66 16.98 4.12
CA GLU A 135 -6.84 16.42 3.02
C GLU A 135 -7.68 16.16 1.76
N PHE A 136 -8.98 16.51 1.78
CA PHE A 136 -9.88 16.27 0.65
C PHE A 136 -9.49 17.07 -0.60
N ASN A 137 -8.98 18.29 -0.46
CA ASN A 137 -8.49 19.08 -1.60
C ASN A 137 -7.22 18.46 -2.22
N ASP A 138 -6.43 17.73 -1.42
CA ASP A 138 -5.21 17.04 -1.86
C ASP A 138 -5.50 15.64 -2.44
N SER A 139 -6.74 15.14 -2.33
CA SER A 139 -7.15 13.83 -2.86
C SER A 139 -6.89 13.69 -4.36
N LYS A 140 -7.03 14.77 -5.14
CA LYS A 140 -6.72 14.75 -6.58
C LYS A 140 -5.24 14.49 -6.83
N GLN A 141 -4.35 15.15 -6.09
CA GLN A 141 -2.91 14.91 -6.19
C GLN A 141 -2.55 13.48 -5.77
N PHE A 142 -3.24 12.93 -4.76
CA PHE A 142 -3.09 11.53 -4.39
C PHE A 142 -3.38 10.59 -5.55
N PHE A 143 -4.55 10.72 -6.17
CA PHE A 143 -4.92 9.85 -7.26
C PHE A 143 -4.10 10.07 -8.53
N GLU A 144 -3.62 11.30 -8.80
CA GLU A 144 -2.72 11.55 -9.95
C GLU A 144 -1.35 10.90 -9.77
N LEU A 145 -0.79 10.99 -8.57
CA LEU A 145 0.47 10.33 -8.25
C LEU A 145 0.33 8.81 -8.20
N PHE A 146 -0.85 8.31 -7.79
CA PHE A 146 -1.15 6.88 -7.83
C PHE A 146 -1.27 6.33 -9.26
N LYS A 147 -1.92 7.08 -10.17
CA LYS A 147 -2.13 6.65 -11.56
C LYS A 147 -0.86 6.64 -12.41
N SER A 148 0.12 7.47 -12.09
CA SER A 148 1.27 7.75 -12.95
C SER A 148 2.52 6.90 -12.65
N ARG A 149 2.49 6.01 -11.65
CA ARG A 149 3.70 5.38 -11.12
C ARG A 149 3.68 3.86 -11.27
N ARG A 150 4.73 3.33 -11.93
CA ARG A 150 5.12 1.92 -11.82
C ARG A 150 5.85 1.72 -10.50
N CYS A 151 5.42 0.74 -9.73
CA CYS A 151 6.01 0.42 -8.43
C CYS A 151 6.72 -0.92 -8.52
N PHE A 152 7.81 -1.04 -7.77
CA PHE A 152 8.55 -2.29 -7.59
C PHE A 152 8.49 -2.66 -6.11
N PHE A 153 8.28 -3.94 -5.85
CA PHE A 153 8.21 -4.57 -4.54
C PHE A 153 9.25 -5.69 -4.48
#